data_AF-A0A7S0Z6Y5-F1
#
_entry.id   AF-A0A7S0Z6Y5-F1
#
_cell.length_a   1.000
_cell.length_b   1.000
_cell.length_c   1.000
_cell.angle_alpha   90.00
_cell.angle_beta   90.00
_cell.angle_gamma   90.00
#
_symmetry.space_group_name_H-M   'P 1'
#
loop_
_entity.id
_entity.type
_entity.pdbx_description
1 polymer ?
#
loop_
_entity_poly.entity_id
_entity_poly.type
_entity_poly.pdbx_seq_one_letter_code
_entity_poly.pdbx_strand_id
1 'polypeptide(L)'
;VRWCQFTKDSKRLVTGGDDQTVMVWEVPSLNALQTLRAHSHAVSGGCILANNRLFTSGFDENVLLWTQDTGLLGYLKVFVVEAFDLKRGDGLTGSMSNQRFVTIELGKGQTEQTSFKKGTAPSWYEEFNLSVWDLEESVVAQVYDWDKDENHRFLGECRIPLEDLAYAEEGITDKEYDLVDAEDDNGKPCISLR
;
A
#
# COMPACT_ATOMS: atom_id res chain seq x y z
N VAL A 1 -5.63 -12.12 -28.09
CA VAL A 1 -4.21 -11.92 -27.70
C VAL A 1 -3.57 -11.01 -28.71
N ARG A 2 -3.07 -9.84 -28.29
CA ARG A 2 -2.40 -8.87 -29.16
C ARG A 2 -0.89 -9.05 -29.19
N TRP A 3 -0.33 -9.58 -28.10
CA TRP A 3 1.10 -9.82 -27.98
C TRP A 3 1.38 -11.02 -27.06
N CYS A 4 2.48 -11.69 -27.33
CA CYS A 4 3.04 -12.72 -26.47
C CYS A 4 4.57 -12.72 -26.53
N GLN A 5 5.21 -13.14 -25.42
CA GLN A 5 6.65 -13.27 -25.34
C GLN A 5 7.06 -14.37 -24.35
N PHE A 6 8.04 -15.19 -24.74
CA PHE A 6 8.68 -16.13 -23.82
C PHE A 6 9.61 -15.39 -22.86
N THR A 7 9.63 -15.86 -21.61
CA THR A 7 10.70 -15.53 -20.66
C THR A 7 12.05 -15.99 -21.18
N LYS A 8 13.13 -15.34 -20.71
CA LYS A 8 14.49 -15.61 -21.19
C LYS A 8 14.94 -17.05 -20.97
N ASP A 9 14.47 -17.69 -19.90
CA ASP A 9 14.74 -19.09 -19.60
C ASP A 9 13.79 -20.06 -20.32
N SER A 10 12.85 -19.53 -21.12
CA SER A 10 11.82 -20.27 -21.87
C SER A 10 10.88 -21.13 -21.01
N LYS A 11 10.85 -20.94 -19.68
CA LYS A 11 9.98 -21.72 -18.79
C LYS A 11 8.57 -21.17 -18.70
N ARG A 12 8.42 -19.86 -18.93
CA ARG A 12 7.12 -19.18 -18.90
C ARG A 12 6.85 -18.44 -20.21
N LEU A 13 5.57 -18.32 -20.55
CA LEU A 13 5.04 -17.49 -21.63
C LEU A 13 4.23 -16.36 -21.01
N VAL A 14 4.37 -15.14 -21.52
CA VAL A 14 3.54 -13.98 -21.16
C VAL A 14 2.66 -13.63 -22.34
N THR A 15 1.39 -13.33 -22.10
CA THR A 15 0.43 -12.91 -23.13
C THR A 15 -0.37 -11.70 -22.66
N GLY A 16 -0.72 -10.79 -23.57
CA GLY A 16 -1.64 -9.67 -23.30
C GLY A 16 -2.68 -9.50 -24.42
N GLY A 17 -3.85 -8.93 -24.12
CA GLY A 17 -4.89 -8.76 -25.13
C GLY A 17 -6.04 -7.81 -24.79
N ASP A 18 -7.10 -7.93 -25.60
CA ASP A 18 -8.32 -7.10 -25.52
C ASP A 18 -9.15 -7.32 -24.25
N ASP A 19 -8.91 -8.43 -23.53
CA ASP A 19 -9.53 -8.72 -22.24
C ASP A 19 -8.93 -7.90 -21.09
N GLN A 20 -8.04 -6.94 -21.41
CA GLN A 20 -7.40 -6.03 -20.47
C GLN A 20 -6.46 -6.73 -19.48
N THR A 21 -6.11 -8.00 -19.75
CA THR A 21 -5.28 -8.79 -18.85
C THR A 21 -3.91 -9.08 -19.45
N VAL A 22 -2.97 -9.34 -18.55
CA VAL A 22 -1.67 -9.94 -18.86
C VAL A 22 -1.61 -11.28 -18.15
N MET A 23 -1.47 -12.37 -18.89
CA MET A 23 -1.41 -13.72 -18.33
C MET A 23 0.00 -14.29 -18.42
N VAL A 24 0.41 -15.00 -17.37
CA VAL A 24 1.67 -15.73 -17.30
C VAL A 24 1.34 -17.22 -17.28
N TRP A 25 1.99 -17.98 -18.15
CA TRP A 25 1.75 -19.40 -18.37
C TRP A 25 3.01 -20.20 -18.10
N GLU A 26 2.88 -21.37 -17.50
CA GLU A 26 3.94 -22.37 -17.45
C GLU A 26 4.03 -23.08 -18.80
N VAL A 27 5.20 -23.10 -19.44
CA VAL A 27 5.33 -23.65 -20.80
C VAL A 27 5.16 -25.17 -20.86
N PRO A 28 5.77 -25.98 -19.96
CA PRO A 28 5.62 -27.43 -20.02
C PRO A 28 4.18 -27.93 -19.87
N SER A 29 3.38 -27.26 -19.03
CA SER A 29 2.01 -27.69 -18.69
C SER A 29 0.92 -26.86 -19.38
N LEU A 30 1.27 -25.68 -19.90
CA LEU A 30 0.34 -24.64 -20.37
C LEU A 30 -0.69 -24.20 -19.33
N ASN A 31 -0.39 -24.41 -18.05
CA ASN A 31 -1.21 -23.90 -16.97
C ASN A 31 -1.03 -22.38 -16.86
N ALA A 32 -2.13 -21.66 -16.70
CA ALA A 32 -2.08 -20.25 -16.30
C ALA A 32 -1.55 -20.18 -14.86
N LEU A 33 -0.36 -19.61 -14.70
CA LEU A 33 0.26 -19.36 -13.40
C LEU A 33 -0.32 -18.09 -12.76
N GLN A 34 -0.61 -17.08 -13.58
CA GLN A 34 -1.08 -15.80 -13.10
C GLN A 34 -1.92 -15.06 -14.14
N THR A 35 -2.88 -14.27 -13.66
CA THR A 35 -3.62 -13.28 -14.44
C THR A 35 -3.47 -11.93 -13.75
N LEU A 36 -2.82 -10.99 -14.42
CA LEU A 36 -2.58 -9.63 -13.98
C LEU A 36 -3.65 -8.73 -14.58
N ARG A 37 -4.37 -8.00 -13.74
CA ARG A 37 -5.46 -7.08 -14.12
C ARG A 37 -5.10 -5.71 -13.58
N ALA A 38 -4.64 -4.83 -14.45
CA ALA A 38 -4.29 -3.45 -14.07
C ALA A 38 -4.50 -2.45 -15.21
N HIS A 39 -4.40 -2.89 -16.47
CA HIS A 39 -4.81 -2.03 -17.58
C HIS A 39 -6.33 -1.88 -17.60
N SER A 40 -6.83 -0.65 -17.79
CA SER A 40 -8.27 -0.36 -17.89
C SER A 40 -8.81 -0.45 -19.33
N HIS A 41 -7.91 -0.73 -20.29
CA HIS A 41 -8.23 -0.99 -21.68
C HIS A 41 -7.32 -2.09 -22.26
N ALA A 42 -7.55 -2.50 -23.51
CA ALA A 42 -6.80 -3.56 -24.18
C ALA A 42 -5.27 -3.36 -24.08
N VAL A 43 -4.57 -4.44 -23.71
CA VAL A 43 -3.11 -4.48 -23.66
C VAL A 43 -2.57 -4.54 -25.09
N SER A 44 -1.88 -3.47 -25.50
CA SER A 44 -1.38 -3.27 -26.85
C SER A 44 -0.02 -3.92 -27.08
N GLY A 45 0.80 -4.10 -26.03
CA GLY A 45 2.14 -4.66 -26.15
C GLY A 45 2.92 -4.68 -24.83
N GLY A 46 4.24 -4.85 -24.95
CA GLY A 46 5.17 -4.82 -23.84
C GLY A 46 6.52 -5.47 -24.14
N CYS A 47 7.34 -5.70 -23.11
CA CYS A 47 8.68 -6.28 -23.25
C CYS A 47 9.21 -6.87 -21.93
N ILE A 48 9.83 -8.05 -21.99
CA ILE A 48 10.61 -8.63 -20.89
C ILE A 48 12.03 -8.04 -20.89
N LEU A 49 12.38 -7.40 -19.77
CA LEU A 49 13.65 -6.75 -19.53
C LEU A 49 14.79 -7.71 -19.20
N ALA A 50 16.01 -7.17 -19.19
CA ALA A 50 17.20 -7.96 -18.95
C ALA A 50 17.27 -8.59 -17.55
N ASN A 51 16.66 -7.91 -16.57
CA ASN A 51 16.53 -8.31 -15.17
C ASN A 51 15.23 -9.08 -14.88
N ASN A 52 14.61 -9.69 -15.89
CA ASN A 52 13.36 -10.45 -15.75
C ASN A 52 12.14 -9.64 -15.29
N ARG A 53 12.19 -8.31 -15.31
CA ARG A 53 10.98 -7.48 -15.19
C ARG A 53 10.20 -7.46 -16.51
N LEU A 54 8.93 -7.10 -16.48
CA LEU A 54 8.08 -7.02 -17.65
C LEU A 54 7.49 -5.60 -17.74
N PHE A 55 7.60 -4.95 -18.89
CA PHE A 55 6.79 -3.78 -19.23
C PHE A 55 5.55 -4.21 -20.01
N THR A 56 4.42 -3.56 -19.78
CA THR A 56 3.21 -3.69 -20.62
C THR A 56 2.68 -2.32 -20.95
N SER A 57 2.12 -2.16 -22.16
CA SER A 57 1.47 -0.94 -22.60
C SER A 57 0.01 -1.23 -22.95
N GLY A 58 -0.90 -0.34 -22.58
CA GLY A 58 -2.32 -0.44 -22.91
C GLY A 58 -2.81 0.68 -23.81
N PHE A 59 -4.01 0.52 -24.34
CA PHE A 59 -4.77 1.62 -24.96
C PHE A 59 -5.41 2.56 -23.93
N ASP A 60 -5.18 2.30 -22.64
CA ASP A 60 -5.46 3.19 -21.52
C ASP A 60 -4.37 4.26 -21.35
N GLU A 61 -3.46 4.39 -22.33
CA GLU A 61 -2.34 5.33 -22.36
C GLU A 61 -1.28 5.07 -21.27
N ASN A 62 -1.40 3.95 -20.53
CA ASN A 62 -0.49 3.60 -19.45
C ASN A 62 0.60 2.61 -19.88
N VAL A 63 1.76 2.73 -19.23
CA VAL A 63 2.84 1.74 -19.26
C VAL A 63 3.07 1.24 -17.84
N LEU A 64 2.91 -0.07 -17.63
CA LEU A 64 3.05 -0.71 -16.32
C LEU A 64 4.31 -1.56 -16.27
N LEU A 65 4.92 -1.65 -15.08
CA LEU A 65 6.15 -2.40 -14.84
C LEU A 65 5.92 -3.45 -13.78
N TRP A 66 6.14 -4.70 -14.16
CA TRP A 66 5.89 -5.89 -13.37
C TRP A 66 7.20 -6.57 -13.00
N THR A 67 7.25 -7.18 -11.83
CA THR A 67 8.28 -8.17 -11.49
C THR A 67 7.74 -9.59 -11.76
N GLN A 68 8.54 -10.44 -12.42
CA GLN A 68 8.08 -11.68 -13.07
C GLN A 68 7.41 -12.71 -12.16
N ASP A 69 7.57 -12.60 -10.85
CA ASP A 69 7.22 -13.67 -9.92
C ASP A 69 5.91 -13.46 -9.17
N THR A 70 5.37 -12.25 -9.16
CA THR A 70 4.27 -11.93 -8.24
C THR A 70 3.18 -11.04 -8.81
N GLY A 71 3.42 -10.24 -9.86
CA GLY A 71 2.49 -9.18 -10.26
C GLY A 71 2.55 -7.93 -9.37
N LEU A 72 3.62 -7.80 -8.58
CA LEU A 72 3.86 -6.68 -7.68
C LEU A 72 4.29 -5.44 -8.47
N LEU A 73 3.59 -4.31 -8.25
CA LEU A 73 3.92 -3.00 -8.82
C LEU A 73 5.12 -2.37 -8.10
N GLY A 74 5.21 -2.53 -6.79
CA GLY A 74 6.32 -2.01 -5.99
C GLY A 74 6.19 -2.34 -4.51
N TYR A 75 7.10 -1.77 -3.73
CA TYR A 75 7.05 -1.80 -2.27
C TYR A 75 6.82 -0.38 -1.76
N LEU A 76 5.86 -0.22 -0.85
CA LEU A 76 5.68 0.99 -0.09
C LEU A 76 6.34 0.81 1.27
N LYS A 77 7.36 1.63 1.56
CA LYS A 77 7.92 1.73 2.91
C LYS A 77 7.17 2.79 3.68
N VAL A 78 6.60 2.40 4.81
CA VAL A 78 5.90 3.31 5.71
C VAL A 78 6.71 3.41 7.00
N PHE A 79 7.07 4.62 7.38
CA PHE A 79 7.66 4.92 8.67
C PHE A 79 6.59 5.55 9.54
N VAL A 80 6.34 4.99 10.72
CA VAL A 80 5.50 5.62 11.74
C VAL A 80 6.43 6.20 12.79
N VAL A 81 6.58 7.51 12.78
CA VAL A 81 7.53 8.24 13.63
C VAL A 81 6.87 8.59 14.95
N GLU A 82 5.87 9.45 14.94
CA GLU A 82 5.25 9.98 16.15
C GLU A 82 3.84 10.53 15.90
N ALA A 83 3.09 10.70 17.00
CA ALA A 83 1.83 11.43 17.02
C ALA A 83 1.89 12.50 18.11
N PHE A 84 1.07 13.53 17.96
CA PHE A 84 0.97 14.64 18.90
C PHE A 84 -0.48 14.87 19.30
N ASP A 85 -0.69 15.48 20.48
CA ASP A 85 -1.99 15.98 20.94
C ASP A 85 -3.18 14.99 20.89
N LEU A 86 -2.90 13.69 21.00
CA LEU A 86 -3.95 12.69 21.02
C LEU A 86 -4.87 12.88 22.25
N LYS A 87 -6.19 12.95 22.03
CA LYS A 87 -7.17 13.06 23.12
C LYS A 87 -6.99 11.91 24.12
N ARG A 88 -6.99 12.22 25.43
CA ARG A 88 -7.10 11.20 26.48
C ARG A 88 -8.47 10.54 26.36
N GLY A 89 -8.50 9.22 26.14
CA GLY A 89 -9.75 8.49 25.94
C GLY A 89 -10.61 8.49 27.19
N ASP A 90 -10.06 8.17 28.35
CA ASP A 90 -10.88 7.88 29.53
C ASP A 90 -11.15 9.06 30.46
N GLY A 91 -10.40 10.17 30.37
CA GLY A 91 -10.45 11.24 31.38
C GLY A 91 -10.07 10.75 32.80
N LEU A 92 -9.60 9.51 32.94
CA LEU A 92 -9.30 8.88 34.22
C LEU A 92 -7.80 8.95 34.46
N THR A 93 -7.41 9.89 35.33
CA THR A 93 -6.05 9.97 35.83
C THR A 93 -5.66 8.65 36.51
N GLY A 94 -4.76 7.88 35.90
CA GLY A 94 -4.13 6.71 36.52
C GLY A 94 -4.54 5.33 35.98
N SER A 95 -5.39 5.24 34.95
CA SER A 95 -5.68 3.95 34.31
C SER A 95 -4.54 3.52 33.37
N MET A 96 -4.20 2.23 33.39
CA MET A 96 -3.18 1.64 32.51
C MET A 96 -3.58 1.60 31.02
N SER A 97 -4.78 2.07 30.66
CA SER A 97 -5.37 2.08 29.31
C SER A 97 -4.85 3.17 28.37
N ASN A 98 -3.95 4.05 28.79
CA ASN A 98 -3.43 5.12 27.91
C ASN A 98 -2.32 4.64 26.96
N GLN A 99 -2.49 3.47 26.36
CA GLN A 99 -1.56 2.89 25.39
C GLN A 99 -2.08 3.13 23.97
N ARG A 100 -1.27 3.70 23.11
CA ARG A 100 -1.61 4.06 21.73
C ARG A 100 -0.86 3.19 20.76
N PHE A 101 -1.52 2.88 19.66
CA PHE A 101 -0.93 2.17 18.55
C PHE A 101 -1.56 2.65 17.24
N VAL A 102 -0.86 2.40 16.15
CA VAL A 102 -1.29 2.71 14.80
C VAL A 102 -1.45 1.40 14.05
N THR A 103 -2.56 1.24 13.34
CA THR A 103 -2.70 0.22 12.30
C THR A 103 -2.43 0.87 10.94
N ILE A 104 -1.76 0.14 10.06
CA ILE A 104 -1.50 0.56 8.69
C ILE A 104 -2.13 -0.48 7.79
N GLU A 105 -3.08 -0.06 6.99
CA GLU A 105 -3.83 -0.92 6.08
C GLU A 105 -3.55 -0.53 4.63
N LEU A 106 -3.31 -1.54 3.80
CA LEU A 106 -3.19 -1.39 2.35
C LEU A 106 -4.17 -2.34 1.67
N GLY A 107 -5.12 -1.74 0.95
CA GLY A 107 -6.15 -2.51 0.24
C GLY A 107 -7.01 -3.35 1.17
N LYS A 108 -7.48 -4.51 0.69
CA LYS A 108 -8.40 -5.40 1.43
C LYS A 108 -7.72 -6.49 2.26
N GLY A 109 -6.40 -6.45 2.51
CA GLY A 109 -5.78 -7.61 3.16
C GLY A 109 -4.35 -7.48 3.70
N GLN A 110 -3.69 -6.33 3.59
CA GLN A 110 -2.43 -6.10 4.29
C GLN A 110 -2.68 -5.14 5.45
N THR A 111 -2.46 -5.62 6.67
CA THR A 111 -2.58 -4.83 7.90
C THR A 111 -1.34 -5.05 8.74
N GLU A 112 -0.68 -3.96 9.10
CA GLU A 112 0.44 -3.92 10.03
C GLU A 112 0.07 -3.10 11.27
N GLN A 113 0.76 -3.34 12.37
CA GLN A 113 0.48 -2.64 13.63
C GLN A 113 1.77 -2.27 14.34
N THR A 114 1.80 -1.05 14.89
CA THR A 114 2.89 -0.62 15.76
C THR A 114 2.84 -1.28 17.14
N SER A 115 3.95 -1.17 17.87
CA SER A 115 3.95 -1.41 19.31
C SER A 115 3.05 -0.43 20.08
N PHE A 116 2.61 -0.85 21.27
CA PHE A 116 1.82 0.00 22.16
C PHE A 116 2.73 1.00 22.90
N LYS A 117 2.45 2.30 22.77
CA LYS A 117 3.19 3.39 23.43
C LYS A 117 2.31 4.18 24.38
N LYS A 118 2.84 4.57 25.55
CA LYS A 118 2.06 5.34 26.52
C LYS A 118 2.11 6.83 26.22
N GLY A 119 1.02 7.52 26.54
CA GLY A 119 0.94 8.97 26.51
C GLY A 119 0.19 9.53 25.32
N THR A 120 0.01 10.84 25.31
CA THR A 120 -0.76 11.58 24.30
C THR A 120 0.10 12.07 23.13
N ALA A 121 1.42 11.94 23.24
CA ALA A 121 2.37 12.22 22.17
C ALA A 121 3.39 11.07 22.03
N PRO A 122 2.95 9.87 21.63
CA PRO A 122 3.82 8.72 21.47
C PRO A 122 4.76 8.85 20.27
N SER A 123 5.96 8.29 20.39
CA SER A 123 6.87 8.07 19.27
C SER A 123 7.16 6.57 19.11
N TRP A 124 7.06 6.07 17.88
CA TRP A 124 7.25 4.66 17.53
C TRP A 124 8.59 4.44 16.82
N TYR A 125 8.87 5.21 15.76
CA TYR A 125 10.02 5.00 14.86
C TYR A 125 10.06 3.58 14.29
N GLU A 126 8.91 3.08 13.85
CA GLU A 126 8.74 1.71 13.33
C GLU A 126 8.56 1.74 11.81
N GLU A 127 9.22 0.82 11.10
CA GLU A 127 9.19 0.69 9.64
C GLU A 127 8.36 -0.52 9.23
N PHE A 128 7.50 -0.33 8.24
CA PHE A 128 6.65 -1.36 7.64
C PHE A 128 6.88 -1.41 6.13
N ASN A 129 6.94 -2.62 5.58
CA ASN A 129 7.17 -2.84 4.15
C ASN A 129 5.92 -3.49 3.55
N LEU A 130 5.16 -2.71 2.80
CA LEU A 130 3.89 -3.12 2.20
C LEU A 130 4.08 -3.43 0.71
N SER A 131 3.43 -4.49 0.25
CA SER A 131 3.46 -4.92 -1.15
C SER A 131 2.34 -4.24 -1.93
N VAL A 132 2.66 -3.45 -2.95
CA VAL A 132 1.67 -2.72 -3.75
C VAL A 132 1.34 -3.51 -5.01
N TRP A 133 0.06 -3.86 -5.18
CA TRP A 133 -0.46 -4.67 -6.28
C TRP A 133 -1.35 -3.88 -7.25
N ASP A 134 -1.96 -2.80 -6.77
CA ASP A 134 -2.92 -1.96 -7.49
C ASP A 134 -2.75 -0.50 -7.02
N LEU A 135 -2.69 0.46 -7.95
CA LEU A 135 -2.55 1.90 -7.64
C LEU A 135 -3.89 2.59 -7.36
N GLU A 136 -5.02 1.94 -7.65
CA GLU A 136 -6.36 2.45 -7.28
C GLU A 136 -6.65 2.31 -5.77
N GLU A 137 -5.78 1.63 -5.02
CA GLU A 137 -5.88 1.48 -3.57
C GLU A 137 -5.37 2.73 -2.81
N SER A 138 -5.61 2.74 -1.50
CA SER A 138 -5.04 3.74 -0.58
C SER A 138 -4.32 3.03 0.56
N VAL A 139 -3.27 3.65 1.07
CA VAL A 139 -2.76 3.31 2.40
C VAL A 139 -3.58 4.09 3.43
N VAL A 140 -4.05 3.39 4.47
CA VAL A 140 -4.85 3.97 5.55
C VAL A 140 -4.09 3.75 6.87
N ALA A 141 -3.73 4.83 7.55
CA ALA A 141 -3.17 4.77 8.88
C ALA A 141 -4.26 5.16 9.90
N GLN A 142 -4.51 4.33 10.90
CA GLN A 142 -5.54 4.59 11.92
C GLN A 142 -4.93 4.52 13.31
N VAL A 143 -5.27 5.48 14.17
CA VAL A 143 -4.73 5.59 15.53
C VAL A 143 -5.78 5.17 16.55
N TYR A 144 -5.37 4.35 17.51
CA TYR A 144 -6.26 3.80 18.52
C TYR A 144 -5.75 4.02 19.95
N ASP A 145 -6.68 4.14 20.90
CA ASP A 145 -6.46 3.95 22.34
C ASP A 145 -6.73 2.49 22.70
N TRP A 146 -5.73 1.83 23.24
CA TRP A 146 -5.81 0.44 23.63
C TRP A 146 -6.62 0.30 24.92
N ASP A 147 -7.76 -0.34 24.79
CA ASP A 147 -8.56 -0.78 25.93
C ASP A 147 -8.42 -2.29 26.18
N LYS A 148 -8.46 -2.67 27.46
CA LYS A 148 -8.23 -4.06 27.94
C LYS A 148 -9.31 -5.04 27.46
N ASP A 149 -10.50 -4.54 27.15
CA ASP A 149 -11.64 -5.31 26.68
C ASP A 149 -11.65 -5.51 25.15
N GLU A 150 -10.53 -5.22 24.48
CA GLU A 150 -10.35 -5.28 23.02
C GLU A 150 -11.27 -4.30 22.26
N ASN A 151 -12.01 -3.45 22.96
CA ASN A 151 -12.82 -2.40 22.36
C ASN A 151 -12.00 -1.12 22.21
N HIS A 152 -10.91 -1.22 21.45
CA HIS A 152 -9.97 -0.13 21.25
C HIS A 152 -10.67 1.10 20.67
N ARG A 153 -10.45 2.25 21.28
CA ARG A 153 -11.09 3.49 20.85
C ARG A 153 -10.38 4.08 19.65
N PHE A 154 -11.10 4.25 18.56
CA PHE A 154 -10.63 5.00 17.40
C PHE A 154 -10.39 6.48 17.76
N LEU A 155 -9.24 7.02 17.35
CA LEU A 155 -8.84 8.41 17.62
C LEU A 155 -8.74 9.25 16.36
N GLY A 156 -8.52 8.62 15.22
CA GLY A 156 -8.48 9.26 13.91
C GLY A 156 -7.82 8.38 12.87
N GLU A 157 -7.97 8.75 11.61
CA GLU A 157 -7.35 8.06 10.49
C GLU A 157 -6.76 9.05 9.51
N CYS A 158 -5.92 8.55 8.62
CA CYS A 158 -5.55 9.23 7.41
C CYS A 158 -5.50 8.24 6.26
N ARG A 159 -5.97 8.69 5.11
CA ARG A 159 -5.99 7.94 3.86
C ARG A 159 -5.14 8.66 2.82
N ILE A 160 -4.15 7.95 2.28
CA ILE A 160 -3.30 8.45 1.20
C ILE A 160 -3.54 7.57 -0.03
N PRO A 161 -4.15 8.10 -1.10
CA PRO A 161 -4.26 7.40 -2.37
C PRO A 161 -2.87 7.01 -2.91
N LEU A 162 -2.71 5.78 -3.41
CA LEU A 162 -1.41 5.35 -3.93
C LEU A 162 -1.05 6.06 -5.24
N GLU A 163 -2.03 6.53 -6.00
CA GLU A 163 -1.80 7.38 -7.17
C GLU A 163 -1.02 8.66 -6.82
N ASP A 164 -1.25 9.27 -5.65
CA ASP A 164 -0.54 10.48 -5.19
C ASP A 164 0.94 10.19 -4.83
N LEU A 165 1.24 8.91 -4.56
CA LEU A 165 2.57 8.39 -4.26
C LEU A 165 3.30 7.90 -5.54
N ALA A 166 2.57 7.56 -6.60
CA ALA A 166 3.15 6.96 -7.80
C ALA A 166 3.94 7.95 -8.68
N TYR A 167 3.71 9.26 -8.56
CA TYR A 167 4.24 10.30 -9.47
C TYR A 167 5.49 11.07 -8.98
N ALA A 168 6.30 10.54 -8.05
CA ALA A 168 7.60 11.16 -7.79
C ALA A 168 8.59 10.94 -8.94
N GLU A 169 9.28 12.00 -9.36
CA GLU A 169 10.22 12.04 -10.49
C GLU A 169 11.36 11.00 -10.43
N GLU A 170 11.57 10.33 -9.29
CA GLU A 170 12.63 9.31 -9.12
C GLU A 170 12.12 7.93 -8.65
N GLY A 171 10.80 7.68 -8.62
CA GLY A 171 10.26 6.38 -8.16
C GLY A 171 10.44 6.10 -6.66
N ILE A 172 10.84 7.13 -5.88
CA ILE A 172 10.87 7.17 -4.42
C ILE A 172 10.13 8.45 -4.01
N THR A 173 8.97 8.32 -3.38
CA THR A 173 8.34 9.43 -2.65
C THR A 173 8.81 9.43 -1.21
N ASP A 174 9.88 10.16 -0.90
CA ASP A 174 10.12 10.63 0.47
C ASP A 174 9.20 11.85 0.69
N LYS A 175 7.89 11.59 0.80
CA LYS A 175 6.92 12.61 1.18
C LYS A 175 6.58 12.38 2.65
N GLU A 176 6.96 13.34 3.49
CA GLU A 176 6.39 13.45 4.82
C GLU A 176 4.98 13.99 4.68
N TYR A 177 4.01 13.31 5.27
CA TYR A 177 2.64 13.77 5.29
C TYR A 177 2.29 14.14 6.72
N ASP A 178 2.02 15.41 7.00
CA ASP A 178 1.41 15.79 8.27
C ASP A 178 -0.07 15.41 8.22
N LEU A 179 -0.42 14.29 8.87
CA LEU A 179 -1.75 13.68 8.76
C LEU A 179 -2.80 14.41 9.61
N VAL A 180 -3.26 15.55 9.10
CA VAL A 180 -4.32 16.36 9.70
C VAL A 180 -5.69 15.87 9.23
N ASP A 181 -6.22 14.80 9.83
CA ASP A 181 -7.59 14.32 9.48
C ASP A 181 -8.50 14.01 10.67
N ALA A 182 -8.06 14.36 11.88
CA ALA A 182 -8.96 14.40 13.03
C ALA A 182 -9.03 15.85 13.52
N GLU A 183 -10.18 16.48 13.37
CA GLU A 183 -10.48 17.74 14.05
C GLU A 183 -10.91 17.44 15.49
N ASP A 184 -10.37 18.17 16.47
CA ASP A 184 -10.93 18.17 17.82
C ASP A 184 -12.33 18.81 17.84
N ASP A 185 -12.98 18.84 19.00
CA ASP A 185 -14.35 19.43 19.11
C ASP A 185 -14.35 20.96 18.85
N ASN A 186 -13.18 21.55 18.58
CA ASN A 186 -12.95 22.95 18.27
C ASN A 186 -12.41 23.16 16.83
N GLY A 187 -12.37 22.13 15.99
CA GLY A 187 -11.88 22.25 14.60
C GLY A 187 -10.36 22.32 14.47
N LYS A 188 -9.58 21.90 15.49
CA LYS A 188 -8.11 21.87 15.42
C LYS A 188 -7.58 20.51 14.96
N PRO A 189 -6.53 20.49 14.12
CA PRO A 189 -5.77 19.28 13.81
C PRO A 189 -5.34 18.57 15.09
N CYS A 190 -5.72 17.30 15.29
CA CYS A 190 -5.34 16.53 16.48
C CYS A 190 -4.50 15.30 16.19
N ILE A 191 -4.05 15.12 14.94
CA ILE A 191 -3.05 14.13 14.56
C ILE A 191 -2.07 14.81 13.59
N SER A 192 -0.78 14.54 13.79
CA SER A 192 0.28 14.69 12.78
C SER A 192 1.06 13.39 12.88
N LEU A 193 0.95 12.52 11.88
CA LEU A 193 1.71 11.27 11.81
C LEU A 193 2.86 11.50 10.84
N ARG A 194 4.07 11.63 11.36
CA ARG A 194 5.28 11.71 10.54
C ARG A 194 5.80 10.32 10.22
#